data_AF-A0A4W2I9L9-F1
#
_entry.id   AF-A0A4W2I9L9-F1
#
_cell.length_a   1.000
_cell.length_b   1.000
_cell.length_c   1.000
_cell.angle_alpha   90.00
_cell.angle_beta   90.00
_cell.angle_gamma   90.00
#
_symmetry.space_group_name_H-M   'P 1'
#
loop_
_entity.id
_entity.type
_entity.pdbx_description
1 polymer ?
#
loop_
_entity_poly.entity_id
_entity_poly.type
_entity_poly.pdbx_seq_one_letter_code
_entity_poly.pdbx_strand_id
1 'polypeptide(L)' 'MAVCLPSLSDLRAERTLTEINQELRLQLAKYKQDLRDLTEKFLISQATSYSLANQLQKYSKSSRS' A
#
# COMPACT_ATOMS: atom_id res chain seq x y z
N MET A 1 -48.45 0.30 16.21
CA MET A 1 -47.33 1.10 15.68
C MET A 1 -47.08 0.64 14.25
N ALA A 2 -47.12 1.54 13.27
CA ALA A 2 -46.84 1.17 11.88
C ALA A 2 -45.32 1.05 11.70
N VAL A 3 -44.84 -0.16 11.40
CA VAL A 3 -43.46 -0.38 10.97
C VAL A 3 -43.37 0.14 9.54
N CYS A 4 -42.63 1.23 9.34
CA CYS A 4 -42.36 1.73 8.00
C CYS A 4 -41.38 0.78 7.34
N LEU A 5 -41.86 -0.03 6.39
CA LEU A 5 -40.99 -0.90 5.59
C LEU A 5 -40.22 -0.03 4.59
N PRO A 6 -38.89 -0.21 4.49
CA PRO A 6 -38.09 0.51 3.50
C PRO A 6 -38.59 0.17 2.09
N SER A 7 -38.56 1.15 1.18
CA SER A 7 -39.01 0.92 -0.19
C SER A 7 -38.04 -0.04 -0.89
N LEU A 8 -38.51 -0.72 -1.93
CA LEU A 8 -37.67 -1.61 -2.73
C LEU A 8 -36.47 -0.86 -3.36
N SER A 9 -36.64 0.44 -3.64
CA SER A 9 -35.57 1.32 -4.13
C SER A 9 -34.50 1.57 -3.08
N ASP A 10 -34.89 1.75 -1.82
CA ASP A 10 -33.96 1.97 -0.70
C ASP A 10 -33.14 0.72 -0.44
N LEU A 11 -33.78 -0.46 -0.42
CA LEU A 11 -33.08 -1.74 -0.26
C LEU A 11 -32.06 -2.00 -1.39
N ARG A 12 -32.39 -1.61 -2.63
CA ARG A 12 -31.47 -1.70 -3.77
C ARG A 12 -30.29 -0.75 -3.60
N ALA A 13 -30.54 0.49 -3.19
CA ALA A 13 -29.49 1.48 -2.96
C ALA A 13 -28.55 1.05 -1.82
N GLU A 14 -29.08 0.53 -0.71
CA GLU A 14 -28.29 0.01 0.41
C GLU A 14 -27.41 -1.18 0.01
N ARG A 15 -27.95 -2.09 -0.80
CA ARG A 15 -27.18 -3.21 -1.33
C ARG A 15 -26.01 -2.72 -2.19
N THR A 16 -26.27 -1.84 -3.15
CA THR A 16 -25.24 -1.28 -4.02
C THR A 16 -24.18 -0.51 -3.22
N LEU A 17 -24.60 0.27 -2.21
CA LEU A 17 -23.67 0.97 -1.31
C LEU A 17 -22.78 -0.02 -0.54
N THR A 18 -23.35 -1.12 -0.06
CA THR A 18 -22.61 -2.15 0.67
C THR A 18 -21.60 -2.86 -0.23
N GLU A 19 -21.98 -3.19 -1.47
CA GLU A 19 -21.09 -3.79 -2.48
C GLU A 19 -19.91 -2.85 -2.81
N ILE A 20 -20.17 -1.56 -3.04
CA ILE A 20 -19.13 -0.55 -3.26
C ILE A 20 -18.21 -0.41 -2.04
N ASN A 21 -18.77 -0.41 -0.83
CA ASN A 21 -17.97 -0.30 0.40
C ASN A 21 -17.04 -1.51 0.58
N GLN A 22 -17.52 -2.71 0.27
CA GLN A 22 -16.71 -3.92 0.30
C GLN A 22 -15.56 -3.86 -0.72
N GLU A 23 -15.84 -3.45 -1.95
CA GLU A 23 -14.82 -3.28 -2.98
C GLU A 23 -13.76 -2.27 -2.56
N LEU A 24 -14.16 -1.11 -2.03
CA LEU A 24 -13.23 -0.10 -1.53
C LEU A 24 -12.35 -0.63 -0.39
N ARG A 25 -12.88 -1.47 0.50
CA ARG A 25 -12.09 -2.11 1.58
C ARG A 25 -11.06 -3.08 1.02
N LEU A 26 -11.42 -3.88 0.01
CA LEU A 26 -10.50 -4.80 -0.66
C LEU A 26 -9.38 -4.03 -1.37
N GLN A 27 -9.73 -2.97 -2.11
CA GLN A 27 -8.76 -2.10 -2.75
C GLN A 27 -7.82 -1.44 -1.74
N LEU A 28 -8.36 -0.92 -0.64
CA LEU A 28 -7.55 -0.33 0.43
C LEU A 28 -6.58 -1.35 1.04
N ALA A 29 -7.03 -2.58 1.27
CA ALA A 29 -6.16 -3.65 1.78
C ALA A 29 -5.04 -3.98 0.79
N LYS A 30 -5.36 -4.06 -0.50
CA LYS A 30 -4.38 -4.26 -1.58
C LYS A 30 -3.34 -3.15 -1.61
N TYR A 31 -3.77 -1.88 -1.66
CA TYR A 31 -2.84 -0.75 -1.69
C TYR A 31 -1.96 -0.66 -0.45
N LYS A 32 -2.48 -1.02 0.72
CA LYS A 32 -1.67 -1.09 1.95
C LYS A 32 -0.57 -2.14 1.84
N GLN A 33 -0.86 -3.30 1.24
CA GLN A 33 0.14 -4.33 1.01
C GLN A 33 1.16 -3.88 -0.04
N ASP A 34 0.70 -3.34 -1.17
CA ASP A 34 1.57 -2.83 -2.23
C ASP A 34 2.54 -1.74 -1.71
N LEU A 35 2.06 -0.84 -0.86
CA LEU A 35 2.89 0.18 -0.22
C LEU A 35 3.94 -0.41 0.73
N ARG A 36 3.61 -1.46 1.47
CA ARG A 36 4.57 -2.16 2.34
C ARG A 36 5.67 -2.81 1.51
N ASP A 37 5.29 -3.54 0.46
CA ASP A 37 6.23 -4.23 -0.43
C ASP A 37 7.15 -3.23 -1.15
N LEU A 38 6.59 -2.09 -1.59
CA LEU A 38 7.37 -1.02 -2.20
C LEU A 38 8.35 -0.39 -1.21
N THR A 39 7.92 -0.18 0.04
CA THR A 39 8.77 0.36 1.11
C THR A 39 9.92 -0.59 1.42
N GLU A 40 9.68 -1.89 1.50
CA GLU A 40 10.73 -2.90 1.71
C GLU A 40 11.77 -2.87 0.58
N LYS A 41 11.32 -2.89 -0.68
CA LYS A 41 12.21 -2.79 -1.85
C LYS A 41 13.03 -1.50 -1.84
N PHE A 42 12.41 -0.38 -1.48
CA PHE A 42 13.10 0.90 -1.36
C PHE A 42 14.20 0.87 -0.29
N LEU A 43 13.91 0.32 0.90
CA LEU A 43 14.89 0.21 1.98
C LEU A 43 16.08 -0.70 1.59
N ILE A 44 15.82 -1.82 0.92
CA ILE A 44 16.88 -2.70 0.40
C ILE A 44 17.76 -1.96 -0.62
N SER A 45 17.13 -1.22 -1.54
CA SER A 45 17.86 -0.42 -2.53
C SER A 45 18.71 0.67 -1.87
N GLN A 46 18.17 1.34 -0.85
CA GLN A 46 18.87 2.36 -0.07
C GLN A 46 20.08 1.76 0.66
N ALA A 47 19.90 0.65 1.37
CA ALA A 47 20.98 -0.04 2.09
C ALA A 47 22.09 -0.51 1.13
N THR A 48 21.70 -1.06 -0.02
CA THR A 48 22.64 -1.51 -1.06
C THR A 48 23.45 -0.34 -1.62
N SER A 49 22.78 0.77 -1.95
CA SER A 49 23.42 1.98 -2.47
C SER A 49 24.40 2.57 -1.45
N TYR A 50 24.00 2.63 -0.18
CA TYR A 50 24.86 3.10 0.91
C TYR A 50 26.09 2.20 1.10
N SER A 51 25.91 0.88 1.12
CA SER A 51 27.02 -0.08 1.22
C SER A 51 28.00 0.06 0.05
N LEU A 52 27.48 0.16 -1.18
CA LEU A 52 28.29 0.32 -2.37
C LEU A 52 29.08 1.63 -2.35
N ALA A 53 28.45 2.74 -1.97
CA ALA A 53 29.13 4.04 -1.84
C ALA A 53 30.28 3.96 -0.82
N ASN A 54 30.07 3.31 0.32
CA ASN A 54 31.11 3.10 1.32
C ASN A 54 32.26 2.22 0.79
N GLN A 55 31.96 1.15 0.04
CA GLN A 55 32.98 0.31 -0.57
C GLN A 55 33.80 1.08 -1.62
N LEU A 56 33.16 1.88 -2.47
CA LEU A 56 33.84 2.73 -3.44
C LEU A 56 34.71 3.79 -2.75
N GLN A 57 34.24 4.36 -1.64
CA GLN A 57 35.05 5.30 -0.86
C GLN A 57 36.29 4.61 -0.26
N LYS A 58 36.16 3.38 0.26
CA LYS A 58 37.31 2.61 0.76
C LYS A 58 38.30 2.29 -0.35
N TYR A 59 37.82 1.81 -1.51
CA TYR A 59 38.67 1.49 -2.65
C TYR A 59 39.45 2.72 -3.15
N SER A 60 38.77 3.85 -3.33
CA SER A 60 39.41 5.10 -3.77
C SER A 60 40.43 5.67 -2.77
N LYS A 61 40.24 5.42 -1.47
CA LYS A 61 41.24 5.76 -0.44
C LYS A 61 42.45 4.83 -0.50
N SER A 62 42.23 3.52 -0.66
CA SER A 62 43.32 2.52 -0.74
C SER A 62 44.15 2.64 -2.01
N SER A 63 43.57 3.06 -3.14
CA SER A 63 44.27 3.22 -4.41
C SER A 63 45.07 4.53 -4.52
N ARG A 64 44.94 5.43 -3.56
CA ARG A 64 45.65 6.73 -3.48
C ARG A 64 46.77 6.74 -2.43
N SER A 65 46.86 5.70 -1.61
CA SER A 65 47.95 5.49 -0.65
C SER A 65 49.08 4.68 -1.27
#